data_AF-A0A9J5YXH5-F1
#
_entry.id   AF-A0A9J5YXH5-F1
#
_cell.length_a   1.000
_cell.length_b   1.000
_cell.length_c   1.000
_cell.angle_alpha   90.00
_cell.angle_beta   90.00
_cell.angle_gamma   90.00
#
_symmetry.space_group_name_H-M   'P 1'
#
loop_
_entity.id
_entity.type
_entity.pdbx_description
1 polymer ?
#
loop_
_entity_poly.entity_id
_entity_poly.type
_entity_poly.pdbx_seq_one_letter_code
_entity_poly.pdbx_strand_id
1 'polypeptide(L)'
;MEVHIPWNIKAAISTAFPNCDTTGTWAEFCARIESYKPIVRWRQVRWMKTEIGKIKANTDGSFINENSRVGIGGIIRDATGNLIMAFSVPARPTIKLKLWQHYMLPDGASKLDTTNMT
;
A
#
# COMPACT_ATOMS: atom_id res chain seq x y z
N MET A 1 25.17 7.60 27.06
CA MET A 1 24.74 7.15 25.72
C MET A 1 23.22 7.28 25.49
N GLU A 2 22.40 7.53 26.51
CA GLU A 2 20.92 7.55 26.38
C GLU A 2 20.32 8.83 25.77
N VAL A 3 21.06 9.95 25.74
CA VAL A 3 20.54 11.27 25.33
C VAL A 3 20.28 11.39 23.81
N HIS A 4 20.88 10.53 22.99
CA HIS A 4 20.77 10.61 21.53
C HIS A 4 19.51 9.96 20.95
N ILE A 5 18.91 8.99 21.64
CA ILE A 5 17.75 8.24 21.13
C ILE A 5 16.52 9.15 20.97
N PRO A 6 16.12 9.97 21.97
CA PRO A 6 14.97 10.86 21.83
C PRO A 6 15.18 11.89 20.71
N TRP A 7 16.41 12.37 20.55
CA TRP A 7 16.76 13.37 19.54
C TRP A 7 16.63 12.81 18.12
N ASN A 8 17.16 11.61 17.88
CA ASN A 8 17.07 10.94 16.58
C ASN A 8 15.61 10.66 16.19
N ILE A 9 14.78 10.25 17.16
CA ILE A 9 13.35 10.01 16.92
C ILE A 9 12.63 11.33 16.60
N LYS A 10 12.88 12.39 17.37
CA LYS A 10 12.29 13.72 17.09
C LYS A 10 12.69 14.25 15.71
N ALA A 11 13.96 14.08 15.32
CA ALA A 11 14.46 14.50 14.01
C ALA A 11 13.81 13.71 12.86
N ALA A 12 13.69 12.39 13.00
CA ALA A 12 13.05 11.54 12.00
C ALA A 12 11.56 11.88 11.82
N ILE A 13 10.84 12.10 12.92
CA ILE A 13 9.42 12.46 12.90
C ILE A 13 9.20 13.85 12.30
N SER A 14 10.03 14.83 12.66
CA SER A 14 9.94 16.18 12.08
C SER A 14 10.22 16.19 10.57
N THR A 15 11.09 15.28 10.10
CA THR A 15 11.39 15.12 8.67
C THR A 15 10.22 14.47 7.93
N ALA A 16 9.64 13.39 8.49
CA ALA A 16 8.55 12.65 7.84
C ALA A 16 7.18 13.36 7.95
N PHE A 17 6.97 14.12 9.03
CA PHE A 17 5.72 14.78 9.38
C PHE A 17 5.98 16.22 9.85
N PRO A 18 6.20 17.17 8.93
CA PRO A 18 6.60 18.55 9.27
C PRO A 18 5.60 19.30 10.16
N ASN A 19 4.34 18.87 10.15
CA ASN A 19 3.26 19.47 10.94
C ASN A 19 3.01 18.73 12.27
N CYS A 20 3.84 17.73 12.62
CA CYS A 20 3.74 17.03 13.88
C CYS A 20 4.35 17.90 14.98
N ASP A 21 3.54 18.29 15.96
CA ASP A 21 4.04 18.98 17.14
C ASP A 21 4.98 18.03 17.92
N THR A 22 6.25 18.42 18.05
CA THR A 22 7.30 17.70 18.81
C THR A 22 7.76 18.49 20.05
N THR A 23 7.07 19.60 20.36
CA THR A 23 7.32 20.40 21.56
C THR A 23 6.90 19.63 22.82
N GLY A 24 7.44 20.06 23.97
CA GLY A 24 7.25 19.40 25.26
C GLY A 24 8.36 18.42 25.65
N THR A 25 8.22 17.86 26.85
CA THR A 25 9.10 16.84 27.41
C THR A 25 8.96 15.52 26.62
N TRP A 26 9.94 14.63 26.77
CA TRP A 26 9.89 13.31 26.12
C TRP A 26 8.68 12.48 26.59
N ALA A 27 8.34 12.55 27.87
CA ALA A 27 7.19 11.83 28.43
C ALA A 27 5.86 12.30 27.84
N GLU A 28 5.66 13.62 27.73
CA GLU A 28 4.47 14.20 27.10
C GLU A 28 4.38 13.83 25.61
N PHE A 29 5.53 13.81 24.93
CA PHE A 29 5.62 13.38 23.54
C PHE A 29 5.21 11.91 23.37
N CYS A 30 5.75 11.00 24.17
CA CYS A 30 5.39 9.58 24.13
C CYS A 30 3.90 9.37 24.41
N ALA A 31 3.35 10.02 25.46
CA ALA A 31 1.93 9.93 25.78
C ALA A 31 1.03 10.42 24.63
N ARG A 32 1.44 11.50 23.93
CA ARG A 32 0.73 11.98 22.74
C ARG A 32 0.79 10.98 21.60
N ILE A 33 1.96 10.40 21.31
CA ILE A 33 2.11 9.40 20.25
C ILE A 33 1.26 8.16 20.52
N GLU A 34 1.29 7.66 21.76
CA GLU A 34 0.48 6.51 22.21
C GLU A 34 -1.03 6.80 22.18
N SER A 35 -1.43 8.07 22.28
CA SER A 35 -2.84 8.46 22.15
C SER A 35 -3.37 8.38 20.71
N TYR A 36 -2.50 8.38 19.69
CA TYR A 36 -2.94 8.28 18.30
C TYR A 36 -3.50 6.89 18.01
N LYS A 37 -4.80 6.85 17.73
CA LYS A 37 -5.45 5.63 17.25
C LYS A 37 -5.37 5.60 15.71
N PRO A 38 -4.79 4.55 15.11
CA PRO A 38 -4.80 4.43 13.66
C PRO A 38 -6.25 4.36 13.19
N ILE A 39 -6.62 5.27 12.28
CA ILE A 39 -7.93 5.22 11.63
C ILE A 39 -7.83 4.15 10.55
N VAL A 40 -8.23 2.93 10.90
CA VAL A 40 -8.31 1.82 9.94
C VAL A 40 -9.49 2.07 9.01
N ARG A 41 -9.20 2.41 7.76
CA ARG A 41 -10.20 2.48 6.68
C ARG A 41 -10.19 1.16 5.92
N TRP A 42 -11.29 0.43 6.00
CA TRP A 42 -11.52 -0.76 5.19
C TRP A 42 -12.75 -0.54 4.31
N ARG A 43 -12.82 -1.28 3.20
CA ARG A 43 -13.99 -1.31 2.33
C ARG A 43 -14.23 -2.76 1.97
N GLN A 44 -15.47 -3.22 2.11
CA GLN A 44 -15.85 -4.53 1.61
C GLN A 44 -15.73 -4.54 0.09
N VAL A 45 -14.96 -5.49 -0.44
CA VAL A 45 -14.76 -5.65 -1.88
C VAL A 45 -15.48 -6.92 -2.32
N ARG A 46 -16.35 -6.80 -3.33
CA ARG A 46 -17.01 -7.96 -3.93
C ARG A 46 -16.15 -8.49 -5.08
N TRP A 47 -15.76 -9.75 -5.00
CA TRP A 47 -15.06 -10.43 -6.09
C TRP A 47 -16.07 -10.85 -7.15
N MET A 48 -16.16 -10.08 -8.24
CA MET A 48 -17.00 -10.44 -9.38
C MET A 48 -16.21 -11.22 -10.42
N LYS A 49 -16.90 -12.09 -11.15
CA LYS A 49 -16.35 -12.72 -12.35
C LYS A 49 -16.19 -11.65 -13.43
N THR A 50 -15.06 -11.68 -14.12
CA THR A 50 -14.76 -10.74 -15.20
C THR A 50 -15.68 -11.00 -16.39
N GLU A 51 -16.23 -9.94 -16.97
CA GLU A 51 -17.06 -10.02 -18.18
C GLU A 51 -16.24 -10.53 -19.38
N ILE A 52 -16.91 -11.19 -20.32
CA ILE A 52 -16.30 -11.68 -21.56
C ILE A 52 -15.66 -10.50 -22.31
N GLY A 53 -14.42 -10.68 -22.78
CA GLY A 53 -13.64 -9.64 -23.46
C GLY A 53 -12.81 -8.75 -22.53
N LYS A 54 -12.91 -8.90 -21.21
CA LYS A 54 -12.05 -8.21 -20.24
C LYS A 54 -10.99 -9.17 -19.69
N ILE A 55 -9.84 -8.61 -19.32
CA ILE A 55 -8.79 -9.31 -18.58
C ILE A 55 -8.71 -8.82 -17.14
N LYS A 56 -8.34 -9.73 -16.24
CA LYS A 56 -8.21 -9.48 -14.81
C LYS A 56 -6.76 -9.59 -14.39
N ALA A 57 -6.21 -8.50 -13.86
CA ALA A 57 -4.92 -8.53 -13.19
C ALA A 57 -5.13 -8.69 -11.69
N ASN A 58 -4.60 -9.78 -11.13
CA ASN A 58 -4.41 -9.92 -9.69
C ASN A 58 -2.96 -9.57 -9.39
N THR A 59 -2.73 -8.60 -8.52
CA THR A 59 -1.38 -8.17 -8.13
C THR A 59 -1.20 -8.36 -6.63
N ASP A 60 0.02 -8.67 -6.22
CA ASP A 60 0.41 -8.77 -4.82
C ASP A 60 1.82 -8.19 -4.63
N GLY A 61 2.11 -7.76 -3.40
CA GLY A 61 3.39 -7.18 -3.04
C GLY A 61 4.03 -7.93 -1.87
N SER A 62 5.35 -8.10 -1.93
CA SER A 62 6.13 -8.68 -0.85
C SER A 62 7.14 -7.68 -0.31
N PHE A 63 7.41 -7.76 0.99
CA PHE A 63 8.40 -6.94 1.68
C PHE A 63 9.27 -7.81 2.58
N ILE A 64 10.58 -7.69 2.45
CA ILE A 64 11.57 -8.37 3.29
C ILE A 64 12.25 -7.29 4.15
N ASN A 65 12.05 -7.38 5.47
CA ASN A 65 12.49 -6.34 6.40
C ASN A 65 14.01 -6.30 6.55
N GLU A 66 14.66 -7.47 6.56
CA GLU A 66 16.10 -7.64 6.84
C GLU A 66 16.99 -6.86 5.85
N ASN A 67 16.52 -6.69 4.62
CA ASN A 67 17.28 -6.00 3.56
C ASN A 67 16.45 -4.93 2.83
N SER A 68 15.30 -4.55 3.39
CA SER A 68 14.39 -3.54 2.83
C SER A 68 14.04 -3.79 1.35
N ARG A 69 13.97 -5.06 0.92
CA ARG A 69 13.63 -5.41 -0.47
C ARG A 69 12.12 -5.49 -0.63
N VAL A 70 11.66 -4.97 -1.77
CA VAL A 70 10.25 -5.00 -2.16
C VAL A 70 10.12 -5.75 -3.47
N GLY A 71 9.11 -6.61 -3.58
CA GLY A 71 8.73 -7.26 -4.83
C GLY A 71 7.27 -6.97 -5.15
N ILE A 72 6.95 -6.89 -6.44
CA ILE A 72 5.57 -6.86 -6.93
C ILE A 72 5.42 -8.03 -7.89
N GLY A 73 4.40 -8.84 -7.66
CA GLY A 73 4.02 -9.94 -8.52
C GLY A 73 2.59 -9.80 -9.00
N GLY A 74 2.23 -10.57 -10.00
CA GLY A 74 0.86 -10.67 -10.42
C GLY A 74 0.62 -11.73 -11.47
N ILE A 75 -0.67 -12.01 -11.66
CA ILE A 75 -1.17 -12.89 -12.70
C ILE A 75 -2.28 -12.17 -13.47
N ILE A 76 -2.26 -12.33 -14.79
CA ILE A 76 -3.31 -11.86 -15.68
C ILE A 76 -4.12 -13.07 -16.12
N ARG A 77 -5.44 -12.98 -15.97
CA ARG A 77 -6.40 -14.02 -16.36
C ARG A 77 -7.42 -13.50 -17.35
N ASP A 78 -7.92 -14.38 -18.21
CA ASP A 78 -9.08 -14.09 -19.05
C ASP A 78 -10.40 -14.15 -18.25
N ALA A 79 -11.52 -13.86 -18.92
CA ALA A 79 -12.86 -13.88 -18.34
C ALA A 79 -13.33 -15.28 -17.87
N THR A 80 -12.71 -16.34 -18.37
CA THR A 80 -13.00 -17.73 -17.99
C THR A 80 -12.15 -18.19 -16.79
N GLY A 81 -11.10 -17.43 -16.46
CA GLY A 81 -10.18 -17.70 -15.36
C GLY A 81 -8.86 -18.34 -15.82
N ASN A 82 -8.66 -18.56 -17.12
CA ASN A 82 -7.40 -19.09 -17.64
C ASN A 82 -6.28 -18.08 -17.42
N LEU A 83 -5.09 -18.60 -17.10
CA LEU A 83 -3.89 -17.79 -16.97
C LEU A 83 -3.42 -17.34 -18.36
N ILE A 84 -3.30 -16.03 -18.56
CA ILE A 84 -2.68 -15.44 -19.76
C ILE A 84 -1.19 -15.28 -19.52
N MET A 85 -0.81 -14.67 -18.39
CA MET A 85 0.59 -14.49 -18.02
C MET A 85 0.77 -14.29 -16.51
N ALA A 86 2.00 -14.49 -16.05
CA ALA A 86 2.45 -14.15 -14.71
C ALA A 86 3.68 -13.24 -14.79
N PHE A 87 3.86 -12.36 -13.81
CA PHE A 87 5.02 -11.49 -13.72
C PHE A 87 5.49 -11.34 -12.27
N SER A 88 6.77 -11.03 -12.12
CA SER A 88 7.40 -10.68 -10.84
C SER A 88 8.52 -9.68 -11.11
N VAL A 89 8.48 -8.54 -10.43
CA VAL A 89 9.42 -7.45 -10.61
C VAL A 89 9.91 -6.93 -9.25
N PRO A 90 11.21 -6.67 -9.07
CA PRO A 90 11.69 -5.90 -7.93
C PRO A 90 11.07 -4.50 -7.94
N ALA A 91 10.65 -4.03 -6.77
CA ALA A 91 10.06 -2.71 -6.58
C ALA A 91 10.90 -1.85 -5.64
N ARG A 92 10.67 -0.53 -5.71
CA ARG A 92 11.28 0.43 -4.80
C ARG A 92 10.36 0.67 -3.60
N PRO A 93 10.89 0.82 -2.37
CA PRO A 93 10.10 1.00 -1.14
C PRO A 93 9.27 2.29 -1.10
N THR A 94 9.40 3.18 -2.07
CA THR A 94 8.57 4.39 -2.21
C THR A 94 7.18 4.13 -2.82
N ILE A 95 6.96 2.94 -3.41
CA ILE A 95 5.66 2.61 -4.01
C ILE A 95 4.66 2.29 -2.90
N LYS A 96 3.65 3.15 -2.72
CA LYS A 96 2.46 2.79 -1.94
C LYS A 96 1.73 1.66 -2.65
N LEU A 97 1.94 0.43 -2.19
CA LEU A 97 1.16 -0.72 -2.61
C LEU A 97 -0.30 -0.50 -2.21
N LYS A 98 -1.10 -0.20 -3.21
CA LYS A 98 -2.53 -0.01 -3.10
C LYS A 98 -3.13 -1.24 -3.78
N LEU A 99 -3.55 -2.24 -2.99
CA LEU A 99 -4.21 -3.43 -3.53
C LEU A 99 -5.52 -3.00 -4.21
N TRP A 100 -5.56 -3.07 -5.53
CA TRP A 100 -6.77 -2.85 -6.33
C TRP A 100 -6.90 -3.91 -7.42
N GLN A 101 -8.13 -4.20 -7.80
CA GLN A 101 -8.42 -4.84 -9.08
C GLN A 101 -8.29 -3.79 -10.19
N HIS A 102 -7.54 -4.10 -11.23
CA HIS A 102 -7.51 -3.30 -12.46
C HIS A 102 -8.02 -4.17 -13.59
N TYR A 103 -8.97 -3.62 -14.34
CA TYR A 103 -9.40 -4.18 -15.61
C TYR A 103 -8.69 -3.43 -16.71
N MET A 104 -8.05 -4.18 -17.61
CA MET A 104 -7.61 -3.62 -18.89
C MET A 104 -8.69 -3.90 -19.92
N LEU A 105 -9.00 -2.87 -20.69
CA LEU A 105 -9.84 -2.95 -21.87
C LEU A 105 -9.05 -3.56 -23.04
N PRO A 106 -9.73 -4.10 -24.07
CA PRO A 106 -9.07 -4.72 -25.24
C PRO A 106 -8.10 -3.81 -26.00
N ASP A 107 -8.22 -2.49 -25.84
CA ASP A 107 -7.39 -1.45 -26.46
C ASP A 107 -6.15 -1.07 -25.62
N GLY A 108 -5.92 -1.75 -24.50
CA GLY A 108 -4.80 -1.49 -23.59
C GLY A 108 -5.07 -0.39 -22.55
N ALA A 109 -6.26 0.22 -22.54
CA ALA A 109 -6.61 1.20 -21.53
C ALA A 109 -6.95 0.52 -20.18
N SER A 110 -6.33 0.96 -19.09
CA SER A 110 -6.67 0.51 -17.73
C SER A 110 -7.78 1.38 -17.14
N LYS A 111 -8.88 0.78 -16.67
CA LYS A 111 -9.92 1.49 -15.93
C LYS A 111 -9.93 1.02 -14.47
N LEU A 112 -9.86 1.98 -13.55
CA LEU A 112 -10.13 1.73 -12.14
C LEU A 112 -11.63 1.50 -11.99
N ASP A 113 -12.02 0.32 -11.51
CA ASP A 113 -13.43 0.04 -11.23
C ASP A 113 -13.86 0.77 -9.96
N THR A 114 -14.54 1.91 -10.14
CA THR A 114 -15.20 2.66 -9.07
C THR A 114 -16.66 2.28 -8.92
N THR A 115 -17.18 1.30 -9.68
CA THR A 115 -18.61 1.12 -9.95
C THR A 115 -19.43 0.48 -8.81
N ASN A 116 -18.88 0.38 -7.60
CA ASN A 116 -19.65 0.10 -6.38
C ASN A 116 -19.75 1.36 -5.48
N MET A 117 -19.95 2.53 -6.07
CA MET A 117 -20.27 3.79 -5.38
C MET A 117 -21.79 3.94 -5.23
N THR A 118 -22.36 3.13 -4.34
CA THR A 118 -23.63 3.37 -3.64
C THR A 118 -23.60 2.57 -2.35
#